data_AF-A0A6L2Q1U5-F1
#
_entry.id   AF-A0A6L2Q1U5-F1
#
_cell.length_a   1.000
_cell.length_b   1.000
_cell.length_c   1.000
_cell.angle_alpha   90.00
_cell.angle_beta   90.00
_cell.angle_gamma   90.00
#
_symmetry.space_group_name_H-M   'P 1'
#
loop_
_entity.id
_entity.type
_entity.pdbx_description
1 polymer ?
#
loop_
_entity_poly.entity_id
_entity_poly.type
_entity_poly.pdbx_seq_one_letter_code
_entity_poly.pdbx_strand_id
1 'polypeptide(L)'
;MGLTVNAISELILLLLMTVAVILAYRKLTQLDVNSHPISLLDDLLLFFCIPAFFLYGIFSIVPAMLKNNGLSIAITLLQVVQVLLQTPFIIDGLRRCSNTRQLRLAKPGRELVTFLVVCNVAMWITETFEIKSHDRRDDRYDVYGKVLWTMLSHMTVPLTMFYRFHSSVCLADIWKSAYERGE
;
A
#
# COMPACT_ATOMS: atom_id res chain seq x y z
N MET A 1 -25.88 -0.38 -1.49
CA MET A 1 -25.44 0.33 -0.26
C MET A 1 -24.13 -0.22 0.28
N GLY A 2 -23.99 -1.51 0.59
CA GLY A 2 -22.72 -2.06 1.11
C GLY A 2 -21.50 -1.82 0.21
N LEU A 3 -21.57 -2.21 -1.07
CA LEU A 3 -20.47 -2.04 -2.03
C LEU A 3 -20.03 -0.57 -2.22
N THR A 4 -20.99 0.35 -2.25
CA THR A 4 -20.71 1.78 -2.42
C THR A 4 -20.09 2.39 -1.16
N VAL A 5 -20.55 1.99 0.03
CA VAL A 5 -19.95 2.43 1.31
C VAL A 5 -18.52 1.94 1.41
N ASN A 6 -18.28 0.69 0.98
CA ASN A 6 -16.96 0.10 0.96
C ASN A 6 -16.01 0.86 0.01
N ALA A 7 -16.42 1.10 -1.25
CA ALA A 7 -15.64 1.86 -2.22
C ALA A 7 -15.32 3.29 -1.74
N ILE A 8 -16.29 3.97 -1.11
CA ILE A 8 -16.04 5.31 -0.54
C ILE A 8 -15.04 5.24 0.63
N SER A 9 -15.16 4.21 1.49
CA SER A 9 -14.24 4.01 2.61
C SER A 9 -12.81 3.75 2.11
N GLU A 10 -12.67 2.92 1.08
CA GLU A 10 -11.40 2.65 0.41
C GLU A 10 -10.79 3.92 -0.19
N LEU A 11 -11.58 4.72 -0.92
CA LEU A 11 -11.13 6.00 -1.47
C LEU A 11 -10.60 6.94 -0.38
N ILE A 12 -11.35 7.09 0.72
CA ILE A 12 -10.95 7.94 1.84
C ILE A 12 -9.65 7.43 2.47
N LEU A 13 -9.54 6.13 2.73
CA LEU A 13 -8.33 5.54 3.28
C LEU A 13 -7.12 5.77 2.36
N LEU A 14 -7.26 5.53 1.06
CA LEU A 14 -6.18 5.76 0.09
C LEU A 14 -5.75 7.22 0.03
N LEU A 15 -6.68 8.18 0.10
CA LEU A 15 -6.36 9.61 0.14
C LEU A 15 -5.58 9.97 1.41
N LEU A 16 -6.06 9.53 2.57
CA LEU A 16 -5.41 9.78 3.85
C LEU A 16 -4.03 9.13 3.92
N MET A 17 -3.89 7.88 3.45
CA MET A 17 -2.60 7.19 3.35
C MET A 17 -1.64 7.92 2.42
N THR A 18 -2.11 8.42 1.27
CA THR A 18 -1.27 9.16 0.32
C THR A 18 -0.70 10.42 0.96
N VAL A 19 -1.54 11.21 1.64
CA VAL A 19 -1.10 12.41 2.37
C VAL A 19 -0.15 12.02 3.51
N ALA A 20 -0.50 10.99 4.29
CA ALA A 20 0.31 10.53 5.42
C ALA A 20 1.70 10.05 4.98
N VAL A 21 1.82 9.32 3.88
CA VAL A 21 3.12 8.89 3.32
C VAL A 21 3.99 10.10 2.97
N ILE A 22 3.44 11.11 2.29
CA ILE A 22 4.21 12.30 1.90
C ILE A 22 4.70 13.06 3.13
N LEU A 23 3.84 13.23 4.14
CA LEU A 23 4.19 13.89 5.40
C LEU A 23 5.18 13.07 6.22
N ALA A 24 4.99 11.75 6.30
CA ALA A 24 5.87 10.83 7.00
C ALA A 24 7.26 10.85 6.39
N TYR A 25 7.34 10.78 5.06
CA TYR A 25 8.61 10.80 4.33
C TYR A 25 9.38 12.09 4.65
N ARG A 26 8.74 13.27 4.57
CA ARG A 26 9.36 14.56 4.93
C ARG A 26 9.86 14.65 6.38
N LYS A 27 9.22 13.94 7.31
CA LYS A 27 9.63 13.90 8.72
C LYS A 27 10.75 12.89 8.95
N LEU A 28 10.67 11.73 8.30
CA LEU A 28 11.62 10.63 8.47
C LEU A 28 12.96 10.92 7.80
N THR A 29 13.01 11.71 6.72
CA THR A 29 14.28 12.15 6.11
C THR A 29 15.14 13.03 7.01
N GLN A 30 14.61 13.52 8.14
CA GLN A 30 15.38 14.25 9.15
C GLN A 30 16.25 13.31 10.00
N LEU A 31 15.98 12.00 9.94
CA LEU A 31 16.75 10.98 10.62
C LEU A 31 18.04 10.67 9.87
N ASP A 32 19.02 10.19 10.62
CA ASP A 32 20.31 9.77 10.10
C ASP A 32 20.16 8.53 9.23
N VAL A 33 21.11 8.28 8.33
CA VAL A 33 21.15 7.05 7.54
C VAL A 33 21.99 6.02 8.29
N ASN A 34 21.42 4.84 8.52
CA ASN A 34 22.14 3.71 9.07
C ASN A 34 23.16 3.19 8.03
N SER A 35 24.42 3.10 8.42
CA SER A 35 25.51 2.67 7.54
C SER A 35 25.64 1.15 7.46
N HIS A 36 24.99 0.41 8.38
CA HIS A 36 25.03 -1.04 8.38
C HIS A 36 24.15 -1.65 7.27
N PRO A 37 24.60 -2.78 6.70
CA PRO A 37 23.87 -3.45 5.64
C PRO A 37 22.52 -3.94 6.16
N ILE A 38 21.46 -3.56 5.45
CA ILE A 38 20.10 -4.02 5.70
C ILE A 38 19.77 -5.11 4.70
N SER A 39 18.93 -6.07 5.10
CA SER A 39 18.44 -7.12 4.23
C SER A 39 17.78 -6.52 2.98
N LEU A 40 18.24 -6.93 1.79
CA LEU A 40 17.60 -6.56 0.52
C LEU A 40 16.32 -7.34 0.26
N LEU A 41 16.02 -8.35 1.08
CA LEU A 41 14.85 -9.20 0.91
C LEU A 41 13.55 -8.38 0.96
N ASP A 42 13.43 -7.47 1.91
CA ASP A 42 12.22 -6.65 2.08
C ASP A 42 12.00 -5.73 0.87
N ASP A 43 13.07 -5.13 0.34
CA ASP A 43 13.01 -4.33 -0.88
C ASP A 43 12.53 -5.17 -2.07
N LEU A 44 13.11 -6.35 -2.26
CA LEU A 44 12.76 -7.25 -3.36
C LEU A 44 11.30 -7.72 -3.27
N LEU A 45 10.83 -8.06 -2.06
CA LEU A 45 9.45 -8.47 -1.83
C LEU A 45 8.46 -7.35 -2.16
N LEU A 46 8.78 -6.08 -1.81
CA LEU A 46 7.94 -4.93 -2.16
C LEU A 46 7.93 -4.68 -3.67
N PHE A 47 9.10 -4.63 -4.31
CA PHE A 47 9.21 -4.39 -5.76
C PHE A 47 8.52 -5.48 -6.59
N PHE A 48 8.63 -6.73 -6.18
CA PHE A 48 8.02 -7.87 -6.87
C PHE A 48 6.50 -7.75 -6.97
N CYS A 49 5.84 -7.07 -6.02
CA CYS A 49 4.40 -6.94 -6.00
C CYS A 49 3.86 -5.78 -6.85
N ILE A 50 4.68 -4.77 -7.15
CA ILE A 50 4.25 -3.57 -7.88
C ILE A 50 3.60 -3.89 -9.24
N PRO A 51 4.16 -4.79 -10.09
CA PRO A 51 3.54 -5.15 -11.37
C PRO A 51 2.10 -5.65 -11.24
N ALA A 52 1.72 -6.29 -10.13
CA ALA A 52 0.38 -6.78 -9.91
C ALA A 52 -0.65 -5.63 -9.79
N PHE A 53 -0.28 -4.51 -9.15
CA PHE A 53 -1.13 -3.33 -9.04
C PHE A 53 -1.39 -2.69 -10.42
N PHE A 54 -0.34 -2.60 -11.25
CA PHE A 54 -0.50 -2.09 -12.62
C PHE A 54 -1.36 -3.01 -13.47
N LEU A 55 -1.10 -4.33 -13.43
CA LEU A 55 -1.84 -5.30 -14.22
C LEU A 55 -3.32 -5.31 -13.81
N TYR A 56 -3.61 -5.41 -12.51
CA TYR A 56 -4.97 -5.32 -11.99
C TYR A 56 -5.63 -3.99 -12.39
N GLY A 57 -4.90 -2.88 -12.28
CA GLY A 57 -5.41 -1.55 -12.58
C GLY A 57 -5.78 -1.35 -14.06
N ILE A 58 -4.92 -1.74 -14.98
CA ILE A 58 -5.16 -1.65 -16.43
C ILE A 58 -6.45 -2.40 -16.82
N PHE A 59 -6.59 -3.64 -16.33
CA PHE A 59 -7.77 -4.46 -16.62
C PHE A 59 -9.01 -4.03 -15.84
N SER A 60 -8.87 -3.24 -14.77
CA SER A 60 -10.01 -2.69 -14.01
C SER A 60 -10.53 -1.38 -14.58
N ILE A 61 -9.67 -0.56 -15.20
CA ILE A 61 -10.04 0.76 -15.73
C ILE A 61 -10.95 0.65 -16.96
N VAL A 62 -10.66 -0.27 -17.90
CA VAL A 62 -11.42 -0.37 -19.16
C VAL A 62 -12.92 -0.65 -18.92
N PRO A 63 -13.33 -1.66 -18.12
CA PRO A 63 -14.74 -1.87 -17.81
C PRO A 63 -15.35 -0.70 -17.04
N ALA A 64 -14.59 -0.08 -16.13
CA ALA A 64 -15.07 1.09 -15.38
C ALA A 64 -15.35 2.29 -16.30
N MET A 65 -14.55 2.51 -17.34
CA MET A 65 -14.80 3.54 -18.36
C MET A 65 -16.07 3.23 -19.16
N LEU A 66 -16.26 1.98 -19.60
CA LEU A 66 -17.46 1.57 -20.35
C LEU A 66 -18.75 1.76 -19.54
N LYS A 67 -18.68 1.62 -18.21
CA LYS A 67 -19.81 1.82 -17.29
C LYS A 67 -19.90 3.24 -16.73
N ASN A 68 -19.03 4.16 -17.15
CA ASN A 68 -18.91 5.51 -16.58
C ASN A 68 -18.75 5.53 -15.04
N ASN A 69 -18.11 4.52 -14.47
CA ASN A 69 -17.87 4.40 -13.04
C ASN A 69 -16.59 5.16 -12.64
N GLY A 70 -16.71 6.48 -12.54
CA GLY A 70 -15.59 7.36 -12.17
C GLY A 70 -14.99 7.07 -10.79
N LEU A 71 -15.78 6.56 -9.85
CA LEU A 71 -15.30 6.20 -8.51
C LEU A 71 -14.29 5.05 -8.58
N SER A 72 -14.60 3.97 -9.29
CA SER A 72 -13.67 2.84 -9.46
C SER A 72 -12.40 3.23 -10.22
N ILE A 73 -12.50 4.12 -11.21
CA ILE A 73 -11.33 4.66 -11.91
C ILE A 73 -10.44 5.43 -10.93
N ALA A 74 -11.03 6.33 -10.12
CA ALA A 74 -10.29 7.13 -9.15
C ALA A 74 -9.60 6.27 -8.09
N ILE A 75 -10.30 5.28 -7.53
CA ILE A 75 -9.74 4.33 -6.56
C ILE A 75 -8.56 3.56 -7.18
N THR A 76 -8.75 3.01 -8.38
CA THR A 76 -7.72 2.22 -9.06
C THR A 76 -6.45 3.04 -9.32
N LEU A 77 -6.60 4.27 -9.83
CA LEU A 77 -5.46 5.16 -10.08
C LEU A 77 -4.78 5.57 -8.77
N LEU A 78 -5.56 5.92 -7.75
CA LEU A 78 -5.03 6.33 -6.46
C LEU A 78 -4.30 5.18 -5.77
N GLN A 79 -4.77 3.94 -5.89
CA GLN A 79 -4.10 2.75 -5.35
C GLN A 79 -2.70 2.58 -5.95
N VAL A 80 -2.55 2.73 -7.27
CA VAL A 80 -1.25 2.69 -7.96
C VAL A 80 -0.35 3.83 -7.47
N VAL A 81 -0.85 5.07 -7.46
CA VAL A 81 -0.08 6.23 -6.98
C VAL A 81 0.36 6.03 -5.53
N GLN A 82 -0.51 5.53 -4.67
CA GLN A 82 -0.26 5.32 -3.26
C GLN A 82 0.85 4.27 -3.04
N VAL A 83 0.84 3.16 -3.79
CA VAL A 83 1.90 2.13 -3.75
C VAL A 83 3.24 2.67 -4.26
N LEU A 84 3.23 3.47 -5.33
CA LEU A 84 4.44 4.08 -5.89
C LEU A 84 5.08 5.11 -4.96
N LEU A 85 4.29 5.79 -4.13
CA LEU A 85 4.80 6.72 -3.12
C LEU A 85 5.23 6.00 -1.84
N GLN A 86 4.48 4.99 -1.41
CA GLN A 86 4.76 4.27 -0.16
C GLN A 86 6.01 3.40 -0.26
N THR A 87 6.23 2.72 -1.39
CA THR A 87 7.38 1.82 -1.55
C THR A 87 8.74 2.50 -1.34
N PRO A 88 9.07 3.62 -2.03
CA PRO A 88 10.35 4.30 -1.79
C PRO A 88 10.44 4.88 -0.38
N PHE A 89 9.32 5.31 0.21
CA PHE A 89 9.29 5.74 1.61
C PHE A 89 9.69 4.60 2.56
N ILE A 90 9.18 3.38 2.35
CA ILE A 90 9.54 2.22 3.19
C ILE A 90 11.00 1.85 3.00
N ILE A 91 11.46 1.74 1.76
CA ILE A 91 12.85 1.37 1.43
C ILE A 91 13.84 2.36 2.08
N ASP A 92 13.58 3.66 1.96
CA ASP A 92 14.39 4.69 2.62
C ASP A 92 14.26 4.60 4.14
N GLY A 93 13.03 4.47 4.64
CA GLY A 93 12.74 4.46 6.07
C GLY A 93 13.38 3.30 6.83
N LEU A 94 13.46 2.12 6.22
CA LEU A 94 14.15 0.96 6.81
C LEU A 94 15.64 1.25 7.06
N ARG A 95 16.23 2.18 6.30
CA ARG A 95 17.62 2.61 6.41
C ARG A 95 17.83 3.83 7.30
N ARG A 96 16.78 4.33 7.96
CA ARG A 96 16.89 5.48 8.86
C ARG A 96 17.24 5.03 10.28
N CYS A 97 17.96 5.87 11.01
CA CYS A 97 18.27 5.70 12.43
C CYS A 97 18.39 7.06 13.14
N SER A 98 18.52 7.05 14.47
CA SER A 98 18.56 8.25 15.30
C SER A 98 19.80 8.28 16.20
N ASN A 99 20.88 8.92 15.73
CA ASN A 99 22.16 8.96 16.46
C ASN A 99 22.19 10.04 17.54
N THR A 100 21.46 11.14 17.34
CA THR A 100 21.36 12.23 18.32
C THR A 100 20.27 11.97 19.36
N ARG A 101 20.53 12.32 20.64
CA ARG A 101 19.56 12.17 21.74
C ARG A 101 18.26 12.94 21.48
N GLN A 102 18.35 14.11 20.86
CA GLN A 102 17.19 14.93 20.49
C GLN A 102 16.26 14.20 19.51
N LEU A 103 16.79 13.57 18.45
CA LEU A 103 15.99 12.82 17.48
C LEU A 103 15.30 11.59 18.11
N ARG A 104 16.01 10.85 18.97
CA ARG A 104 15.42 9.71 19.71
C ARG A 104 14.28 10.08 20.64
N LEU A 105 14.29 11.29 21.18
CA LEU A 105 13.21 11.81 22.04
C LEU A 105 12.07 12.40 21.21
N ALA A 106 12.39 13.16 20.16
CA ALA A 106 11.41 13.84 19.32
C ALA A 106 10.62 12.87 18.43
N LYS A 107 11.26 11.77 17.98
CA LYS A 107 10.68 10.71 17.14
C LYS A 107 9.85 11.26 15.96
N PRO A 108 10.46 12.08 15.10
CA PRO A 108 9.74 12.81 14.07
C PRO A 108 9.00 11.85 13.13
N GLY A 109 7.70 12.03 12.98
CA GLY A 109 6.88 11.24 12.04
C GLY A 109 6.41 9.88 12.58
N ARG A 110 6.74 9.50 13.81
CA ARG A 110 6.38 8.18 14.38
C ARG A 110 4.89 7.89 14.36
N GLU A 111 4.07 8.87 14.71
CA GLU A 111 2.60 8.73 14.69
C GLU A 111 2.06 8.51 13.27
N LEU A 112 2.68 9.13 12.25
CA LEU A 112 2.28 8.92 10.86
C LEU A 112 2.66 7.50 10.39
N VAL A 113 3.82 6.99 10.82
CA VAL A 113 4.20 5.59 10.57
C VAL A 113 3.19 4.65 11.22
N THR A 114 2.81 4.89 12.48
CA THR A 114 1.77 4.10 13.17
C THR A 114 0.44 4.13 12.42
N PHE A 115 -0.01 5.30 11.98
CA PHE A 115 -1.22 5.43 11.17
C PHE A 115 -1.14 4.60 9.89
N LEU A 116 0.00 4.65 9.19
CA LEU A 116 0.22 3.88 7.97
C LEU A 116 0.23 2.36 8.21
N VAL A 117 0.77 1.88 9.34
CA VAL A 117 0.70 0.47 9.74
C VAL A 117 -0.78 0.05 9.84
N VAL A 118 -1.57 0.79 10.62
CA VAL A 118 -2.99 0.47 10.85
C VAL A 118 -3.77 0.47 9.54
N CYS A 119 -3.56 1.47 8.68
CA CYS A 119 -4.28 1.56 7.40
C CYS A 119 -3.90 0.44 6.42
N ASN A 120 -2.63 0.03 6.35
CA ASN A 120 -2.24 -1.10 5.50
C ASN A 120 -2.84 -2.42 5.98
N VAL A 121 -2.88 -2.64 7.31
CA VAL A 121 -3.55 -3.82 7.89
C VAL A 121 -5.06 -3.77 7.61
N ALA A 122 -5.70 -2.61 7.76
CA ALA A 122 -7.13 -2.44 7.49
C ALA A 122 -7.46 -2.72 6.02
N MET A 123 -6.67 -2.18 5.08
CA MET A 123 -6.81 -2.46 3.64
C MET A 123 -6.63 -3.95 3.35
N TRP A 124 -5.58 -4.59 3.89
CA TRP A 124 -5.34 -6.02 3.71
C TRP A 124 -6.51 -6.90 4.21
N ILE A 125 -7.04 -6.59 5.39
CA ILE A 125 -8.20 -7.29 5.96
C ILE A 125 -9.42 -7.10 5.08
N THR A 126 -9.67 -5.87 4.64
CA THR A 126 -10.83 -5.51 3.81
C THR A 126 -10.78 -6.25 2.46
N GLU A 127 -9.64 -6.19 1.76
CA GLU A 127 -9.39 -6.95 0.53
C GLU A 127 -9.63 -8.46 0.75
N THR A 128 -9.21 -9.01 1.90
CA THR A 128 -9.36 -10.45 2.22
C THR A 128 -10.81 -10.90 2.34
N PHE A 129 -11.67 -10.05 2.91
CA PHE A 129 -13.09 -10.34 3.05
C PHE A 129 -13.89 -10.03 1.79
N GLU A 130 -13.48 -9.03 1.00
CA GLU A 130 -14.15 -8.66 -0.25
C GLU A 130 -14.09 -9.76 -1.30
N ILE A 131 -12.95 -10.42 -1.48
CA ILE A 131 -12.81 -11.53 -2.45
C ILE A 131 -13.88 -12.60 -2.20
N LYS A 132 -14.16 -12.89 -0.92
CA LYS A 132 -15.16 -13.91 -0.54
C LYS A 132 -16.59 -13.52 -0.93
N SER A 133 -16.84 -12.24 -1.24
CA SER A 133 -18.16 -11.71 -1.57
C SER A 133 -18.40 -11.49 -3.08
N HIS A 134 -17.37 -11.59 -3.92
CA HIS A 134 -17.34 -11.05 -5.29
C HIS A 134 -17.78 -12.04 -6.40
N ASP A 135 -18.64 -13.01 -6.11
CA ASP A 135 -18.90 -14.12 -7.06
C ASP A 135 -20.10 -13.90 -8.02
N ARG A 136 -20.81 -12.76 -7.99
CA ARG A 136 -22.07 -12.64 -8.76
C ARG A 136 -22.26 -11.45 -9.71
N ARG A 137 -21.46 -10.37 -9.66
CA ARG A 137 -21.62 -9.19 -10.54
C ARG A 137 -20.31 -8.39 -10.73
N ASP A 138 -19.27 -9.01 -11.27
CA ASP A 138 -18.07 -8.28 -11.69
C ASP A 138 -18.19 -7.91 -13.18
N ASP A 139 -18.25 -6.61 -13.48
CA ASP A 139 -18.33 -6.09 -14.87
C ASP A 139 -17.13 -6.53 -15.73
N ARG A 140 -16.02 -6.93 -15.12
CA ARG A 140 -14.82 -7.41 -15.82
C ARG A 140 -15.06 -8.76 -16.49
N TYR A 141 -15.98 -9.58 -15.98
CA TYR A 141 -16.36 -10.83 -16.64
C TYR A 141 -17.11 -10.59 -17.95
N ASP A 142 -17.88 -9.51 -18.05
CA ASP A 142 -18.60 -9.17 -19.29
C ASP A 142 -17.65 -8.70 -20.40
N VAL A 143 -16.53 -8.07 -20.03
CA VAL A 143 -15.55 -7.51 -20.97
C VAL A 143 -14.48 -8.53 -21.38
N TYR A 144 -13.95 -9.29 -20.43
CA TYR A 144 -12.80 -10.20 -20.67
C TYR A 144 -13.18 -11.68 -20.68
N GLY A 145 -14.40 -12.02 -20.29
CA GLY A 145 -14.84 -13.40 -20.13
C GLY A 145 -14.32 -14.06 -18.85
N LYS A 146 -14.96 -15.17 -18.47
CA LYS A 146 -14.69 -15.88 -17.21
C LYS A 146 -13.25 -16.36 -17.08
N VAL A 147 -12.69 -16.94 -18.13
CA VAL A 147 -11.36 -17.58 -18.08
C VAL A 147 -10.27 -16.55 -17.86
N LEU A 148 -10.19 -15.52 -18.70
CA LEU A 148 -9.13 -14.52 -18.65
C LEU A 148 -9.17 -13.72 -17.35
N TRP A 149 -10.36 -13.24 -16.94
CA TRP A 149 -10.48 -12.48 -15.71
C TRP A 149 -10.15 -13.31 -14.47
N THR A 150 -10.57 -14.58 -14.41
CA THR A 150 -10.23 -15.47 -13.29
C THR A 150 -8.73 -15.73 -13.19
N MET A 151 -8.04 -15.95 -14.31
CA MET A 151 -6.59 -16.12 -14.31
C MET A 151 -5.89 -14.86 -13.79
N LEU A 152 -6.26 -13.69 -14.33
CA LEU A 152 -5.67 -12.40 -13.93
C LEU A 152 -5.92 -12.10 -12.45
N SER A 153 -7.14 -12.30 -11.95
CA SER A 153 -7.47 -12.02 -10.55
C SER A 153 -6.76 -12.98 -9.60
N HIS A 154 -6.68 -14.27 -9.93
CA HIS A 154 -5.96 -15.26 -9.13
C HIS A 154 -4.44 -15.01 -9.09
N MET A 155 -3.87 -14.37 -10.10
CA MET A 155 -2.47 -13.98 -10.11
C MET A 155 -2.22 -12.67 -9.35
N THR A 156 -3.00 -11.64 -9.65
CA THR A 156 -2.73 -10.27 -9.19
C THR A 156 -3.18 -10.02 -7.76
N VAL A 157 -4.36 -10.51 -7.39
CA VAL A 157 -4.98 -10.16 -6.11
C VAL A 157 -4.16 -10.68 -4.91
N PRO A 158 -3.66 -11.93 -4.88
CA PRO A 158 -2.81 -12.40 -3.79
C PRO A 158 -1.53 -11.57 -3.63
N LEU A 159 -0.94 -11.10 -4.74
CA LEU A 159 0.25 -10.26 -4.71
C LEU A 159 -0.05 -8.86 -4.16
N THR A 160 -1.18 -8.26 -4.54
CA THR A 160 -1.60 -6.97 -3.97
C THR A 160 -1.86 -7.06 -2.47
N MET A 161 -2.49 -8.15 -2.02
CA MET A 161 -2.70 -8.43 -0.59
C MET A 161 -1.40 -8.64 0.16
N PHE A 162 -0.49 -9.42 -0.43
CA PHE A 162 0.81 -9.67 0.15
C PHE A 162 1.60 -8.36 0.32
N TYR A 163 1.54 -7.44 -0.66
CA TYR A 163 2.13 -6.12 -0.51
C TYR A 163 1.54 -5.35 0.68
N ARG A 164 0.21 -5.33 0.85
CA ARG A 164 -0.43 -4.63 1.98
C ARG A 164 0.01 -5.20 3.32
N PHE A 165 0.03 -6.53 3.43
CA PHE A 165 0.52 -7.20 4.63
C PHE A 165 2.01 -6.91 4.88
N HIS A 166 2.87 -7.17 3.91
CA HIS A 166 4.32 -7.04 4.06
C HIS A 166 4.74 -5.58 4.31
N SER A 167 4.14 -4.62 3.59
CA SER A 167 4.40 -3.21 3.83
C SER A 167 4.04 -2.77 5.25
N SER A 168 2.99 -3.35 5.87
CA SER A 168 2.65 -3.09 7.27
C SER A 168 3.72 -3.62 8.24
N VAL A 169 4.32 -4.77 7.93
CA VAL A 169 5.44 -5.35 8.69
C VAL A 169 6.66 -4.45 8.59
N CYS A 170 7.06 -4.05 7.38
CA CYS A 170 8.19 -3.13 7.18
C CYS A 170 7.98 -1.78 7.87
N LEU A 171 6.75 -1.24 7.85
CA LEU A 171 6.41 -0.01 8.56
C LEU A 171 6.51 -0.17 10.10
N ALA A 172 6.13 -1.33 10.63
CA ALA A 172 6.30 -1.64 12.05
C ALA A 172 7.79 -1.75 12.42
N ASP A 173 8.62 -2.29 11.52
CA ASP A 173 10.06 -2.31 11.70
C ASP A 173 10.65 -0.89 11.70
N ILE A 174 10.26 -0.03 10.76
CA ILE A 174 10.65 1.40 10.78
C ILE A 174 10.24 2.07 12.10
N TRP A 175 9.03 1.81 12.58
CA TRP A 175 8.54 2.38 13.84
C TRP A 175 9.40 1.97 15.05
N LYS A 176 9.98 0.77 14.99
CA LYS A 176 10.87 0.23 16.03
C LYS A 176 12.30 0.74 15.86
N SER A 177 12.93 0.48 14.72
CA SER A 177 14.37 0.65 14.50
C SER A 177 14.79 2.08 14.18
N ALA A 178 13.98 2.87 13.47
CA ALA A 178 14.41 4.19 12.98
C ALA A 178 14.68 5.20 14.11
N TYR A 179 14.12 4.95 15.30
CA TYR A 179 14.28 5.81 16.48
C TYR A 179 15.30 5.27 17.49
N GLU A 180 16.04 4.22 17.12
CA GLU A 180 17.17 3.68 17.87
C GLU A 180 18.49 4.20 17.28
N ARG A 181 19.61 3.99 17.99
CA ARG A 181 20.92 4.36 17.44
C ARG A 181 21.22 3.47 16.24
N GLY A 182 21.84 4.05 15.21
CA GLY A 182 22.46 3.23 14.18
C GLY A 182 23.50 2.33 14.82
N GLU A 183 23.53 1.07 14.39
CA GLU A 183 24.61 0.15 14.70
C GLU A 183 25.80 0.46 13.78
#